data_AF-A0A7X6LWF6-F1
#
_entry.id   AF-A0A7X6LWF6-F1
#
_cell.length_a   1.000
_cell.length_b   1.000
_cell.length_c   1.000
_cell.angle_alpha   90.00
_cell.angle_beta   90.00
_cell.angle_gamma   90.00
#
_symmetry.space_group_name_H-M   'P 1'
#
loop_
_entity.id
_entity.type
_entity.pdbx_description
1 polymer ?
#
loop_
_entity_poly.entity_id
_entity_poly.type
_entity_poly.pdbx_seq_one_letter_code
_entity_poly.pdbx_strand_id
1 'polypeptide(L)'
;MNDPAPQWKRQSPPPGRRPPQALVDAAAANPGGSVVDIDPAWVDDPNGFVPPGAVRGRYEVDERGGLTGAYHRNPHHTAPRDDVGKLLAENCLPLLLMGTDPGAALRAEILRTLTAQIEGTRVDWIWVHDTPRHQIAGKPKADGYLTVSRAALGVPFALSVRAPGRRREVLAGTFTWIWAGLDQPDPSQRVWLDLGMSADWAQDQFPSRMFEV
;
A
#
# COMPACT_ATOMS: atom_id res chain seq x y z
N MET A 1 7.21 -14.92 12.85
CA MET A 1 6.88 -14.61 14.26
C MET A 1 5.51 -13.96 14.23
N ASN A 2 4.47 -14.61 14.76
CA ASN A 2 3.13 -14.01 14.81
C ASN A 2 3.13 -12.92 15.88
N ASP A 3 3.04 -11.66 15.46
CA ASP A 3 2.73 -10.58 16.40
C ASP A 3 1.34 -10.85 16.99
N PRO A 4 1.17 -10.83 18.32
CA PRO A 4 -0.14 -10.91 18.92
C PRO A 4 -0.96 -9.71 18.45
N ALA A 5 -2.21 -9.95 18.04
CA ALA A 5 -3.13 -8.88 17.65
C ALA A 5 -3.11 -7.77 18.72
N PRO A 6 -3.03 -6.49 18.33
CA PRO A 6 -2.87 -5.39 19.29
C PRO A 6 -3.98 -5.49 20.35
N GLN A 7 -3.62 -5.53 21.64
CA GLN A 7 -4.61 -5.52 22.71
C GLN A 7 -5.22 -4.12 22.81
N TRP A 8 -6.31 -3.92 22.08
CA TRP A 8 -7.15 -2.74 22.17
C TRP A 8 -7.73 -2.67 23.59
N LYS A 9 -7.23 -1.75 24.42
CA LYS A 9 -7.73 -1.58 25.79
C LYS A 9 -9.06 -0.84 25.74
N ARG A 10 -10.11 -1.43 26.31
CA ARG A 10 -11.43 -0.82 26.48
C ARG A 10 -11.29 0.46 27.31
N GLN A 11 -11.72 1.59 26.77
CA GLN A 11 -11.76 2.86 27.47
C GLN A 11 -13.10 3.56 27.21
N SER A 12 -13.46 4.52 28.05
CA SER A 12 -14.57 5.41 27.70
C SER A 12 -14.11 6.33 26.57
N PRO A 13 -14.96 6.67 25.59
CA PRO A 13 -14.63 7.67 24.57
C PRO A 13 -14.22 8.99 25.25
N PRO A 14 -13.39 9.83 24.59
CA PRO A 14 -13.02 11.14 25.12
C PRO A 14 -14.30 11.89 25.55
N PRO A 15 -14.38 12.39 26.79
CA PRO A 15 -15.60 13.04 27.28
C PRO A 15 -16.00 14.20 26.37
N GLY A 16 -17.26 14.23 25.95
CA GLY A 16 -17.84 15.32 25.14
C GLY A 16 -17.82 15.13 23.62
N ARG A 17 -17.22 14.06 23.08
CA ARG A 17 -17.25 13.80 21.64
C ARG A 17 -18.44 12.90 21.28
N ARG A 18 -19.52 13.49 20.75
CA ARG A 18 -20.56 12.69 20.08
C ARG A 18 -19.94 12.02 18.84
N PRO A 19 -20.18 10.71 18.62
CA PRO A 19 -19.76 10.06 17.38
C PRO A 19 -20.31 10.82 16.16
N PRO A 20 -19.50 11.06 15.12
CA PRO A 20 -20.00 11.61 13.87
C PRO A 20 -21.16 10.78 13.29
N GLN A 21 -22.11 11.42 12.62
CA GLN A 21 -23.29 10.75 12.06
C GLN A 21 -22.91 9.57 11.15
N ALA A 22 -21.86 9.70 10.35
CA ALA A 22 -21.36 8.63 9.50
C ALA A 22 -20.98 7.35 10.28
N LEU A 23 -20.51 7.45 11.52
CA LEU A 23 -20.26 6.28 12.37
C LEU A 23 -21.56 5.66 12.90
N VAL A 24 -22.58 6.47 13.15
CA VAL A 24 -23.91 5.99 13.57
C VAL A 24 -24.57 5.25 12.41
N ASP A 25 -24.50 5.80 11.20
CA ASP A 25 -25.05 5.18 10.00
C ASP A 25 -24.30 3.87 9.67
N ALA A 26 -22.98 3.86 9.80
CA ALA A 26 -22.17 2.64 9.66
C ALA A 26 -22.52 1.58 10.72
N ALA A 27 -22.83 1.99 11.96
CA ALA A 27 -23.22 1.08 13.02
C ALA A 27 -24.58 0.44 12.73
N ALA A 28 -25.54 1.22 12.26
CA ALA A 28 -26.85 0.73 11.87
C ALA A 28 -26.75 -0.34 10.76
N ALA A 29 -25.77 -0.21 9.87
CA ALA A 29 -25.48 -1.21 8.83
C ALA A 29 -24.71 -2.44 9.31
N ASN A 30 -24.15 -2.44 10.53
CA ASN A 30 -23.33 -3.52 11.09
C ASN A 30 -23.75 -3.95 12.52
N PRO A 31 -24.98 -4.47 12.74
CA PRO A 31 -25.43 -4.93 14.05
C PRO A 31 -24.54 -6.03 14.65
N GLY A 32 -24.30 -5.97 15.97
CA GLY A 32 -23.47 -6.93 16.72
C GLY A 32 -21.97 -6.87 16.43
N GLY A 33 -21.53 -5.94 15.57
CA GLY A 33 -20.15 -5.78 15.16
C GLY A 33 -19.41 -4.62 15.85
N SER A 34 -18.54 -3.98 15.07
CA SER A 34 -17.82 -2.77 15.48
C SER A 34 -17.64 -1.84 14.30
N VAL A 35 -17.57 -0.53 14.55
CA VAL A 35 -17.25 0.48 13.53
C VAL A 35 -15.96 1.21 13.88
N VAL A 36 -15.14 1.47 12.87
CA VAL A 36 -13.82 2.08 13.03
C VAL A 36 -13.91 3.61 12.93
N ASP A 37 -13.38 4.34 13.92
CA ASP A 37 -13.20 5.81 13.84
C ASP A 37 -11.91 6.10 13.08
N ILE A 38 -12.04 6.49 11.81
CA ILE A 38 -10.92 6.84 10.92
C ILE A 38 -10.66 8.34 11.03
N ASP A 39 -9.38 8.74 11.06
CA ASP A 39 -9.00 10.14 11.10
C ASP A 39 -9.15 10.82 9.72
N PRO A 40 -10.12 11.74 9.53
CA PRO A 40 -10.30 12.43 8.25
C PRO A 40 -9.16 13.39 7.92
N ALA A 41 -8.24 13.65 8.86
CA ALA A 41 -7.04 14.41 8.55
C ALA A 41 -6.09 13.67 7.58
N TRP A 42 -6.23 12.35 7.44
CA TRP A 42 -5.31 11.52 6.65
C TRP A 42 -5.98 10.61 5.61
N VAL A 43 -7.27 10.28 5.78
CA VAL A 43 -8.03 9.45 4.83
C VAL A 43 -9.39 10.09 4.60
N ASP A 44 -9.68 10.43 3.34
CA ASP A 44 -10.95 11.08 2.96
C ASP A 44 -12.02 10.03 2.56
N ASP A 45 -11.62 8.87 2.03
CA ASP A 45 -12.50 7.74 1.68
C ASP A 45 -12.34 6.58 2.68
N PRO A 46 -13.30 6.36 3.59
CA PRO A 46 -13.22 5.31 4.60
C PRO A 46 -13.46 3.90 4.05
N ASN A 47 -13.94 3.75 2.81
CA ASN A 47 -14.17 2.44 2.17
C ASN A 47 -12.95 1.95 1.36
N GLY A 48 -11.96 2.82 1.15
CA GLY A 48 -10.69 2.48 0.54
C GLY A 48 -9.69 1.84 1.52
N PHE A 49 -8.42 1.80 1.12
CA PHE A 49 -7.36 1.36 2.03
C PHE A 49 -7.17 2.38 3.17
N VAL A 50 -7.20 1.89 4.41
CA VAL A 50 -6.98 2.70 5.61
C VAL A 50 -5.69 2.23 6.29
N PRO A 51 -4.61 3.03 6.29
CA PRO A 51 -3.39 2.65 7.02
C PRO A 51 -3.68 2.54 8.53
N PRO A 52 -3.12 1.54 9.24
CA PRO A 52 -3.41 1.30 10.66
C PRO A 52 -3.22 2.54 11.56
N GLY A 53 -2.22 3.37 11.27
CA GLY A 53 -1.96 4.61 11.99
C GLY A 53 -3.11 5.62 11.89
N ALA A 54 -3.91 5.59 10.81
CA ALA A 54 -5.03 6.50 10.60
C ALA A 54 -6.30 6.12 11.36
N VAL A 55 -6.33 4.94 11.98
CA VAL A 55 -7.43 4.54 12.85
C VAL A 55 -7.24 5.17 14.22
N ARG A 56 -8.21 5.98 14.67
CA ARG A 56 -8.25 6.54 16.03
C ARG A 56 -8.67 5.51 17.07
N GLY A 57 -9.55 4.59 16.66
CA GLY A 57 -10.17 3.62 17.54
C GLY A 57 -11.33 2.89 16.86
N ARG A 58 -12.09 2.15 17.65
CA ARG A 58 -13.36 1.55 17.21
C ARG A 58 -14.44 1.66 18.27
N TYR A 59 -15.68 1.77 17.85
CA TYR A 59 -16.85 1.65 18.71
C TYR A 59 -17.46 0.25 18.60
N GLU A 60 -17.93 -0.29 19.71
CA GLU A 60 -18.77 -1.50 19.71
C GLU A 60 -20.20 -1.15 19.28
N VAL A 61 -20.83 -2.07 18.55
CA VAL A 61 -22.20 -1.95 18.05
C VAL A 61 -23.06 -3.04 18.70
N ASP A 62 -24.22 -2.68 19.22
CA ASP A 62 -25.18 -3.64 19.77
C ASP A 62 -25.89 -4.44 18.66
N GLU A 63 -26.62 -5.48 19.08
CA GLU A 63 -27.44 -6.36 18.23
C GLU A 63 -28.49 -5.62 17.37
N ARG A 64 -28.80 -4.35 17.67
CA ARG A 64 -29.77 -3.52 16.95
C ARG A 64 -29.12 -2.50 16.03
N GLY A 65 -27.78 -2.47 15.93
CA GLY A 65 -27.04 -1.50 15.13
C GLY A 65 -26.79 -0.17 15.85
N GLY A 66 -27.01 -0.10 17.17
CA GLY A 66 -26.73 1.07 18.00
C GLY A 66 -25.29 1.09 18.51
N LEU A 67 -24.67 2.26 18.60
CA LEU A 67 -23.38 2.40 19.28
C LEU A 67 -23.56 2.22 20.79
N THR A 68 -22.85 1.27 21.40
CA THR A 68 -22.96 0.99 22.84
C THR A 68 -22.31 2.07 23.71
N GLY A 69 -21.53 2.95 23.11
CA GLY A 69 -20.68 3.92 23.79
C GLY A 69 -19.34 3.36 24.26
N ALA A 70 -19.09 2.05 24.17
CA ALA A 70 -17.77 1.47 24.43
C ALA A 70 -16.81 1.81 23.28
N TYR A 71 -15.68 2.46 23.60
CA TYR A 71 -14.70 2.91 22.62
C TYR A 71 -13.32 2.33 22.91
N HIS A 72 -12.73 1.69 21.92
CA HIS A 72 -11.40 1.12 22.01
C HIS A 72 -10.44 2.00 21.25
N ARG A 73 -9.65 2.81 21.97
CA ARG A 73 -8.67 3.70 21.34
C ARG A 73 -7.53 2.86 20.74
N ASN A 74 -7.09 3.25 19.55
CA ASN A 74 -5.88 2.71 18.95
C ASN A 74 -4.64 3.35 19.63
N PRO A 75 -3.80 2.59 20.35
CA PRO A 75 -2.59 3.14 20.95
C PRO A 75 -1.54 3.53 19.90
N HIS A 76 -1.68 3.05 18.66
CA HIS A 76 -0.79 3.33 17.53
C HIS A 76 -1.36 4.41 16.58
N HIS A 77 -2.38 5.17 17.00
CA HIS A 77 -2.90 6.30 16.22
C HIS A 77 -1.80 7.36 16.02
N THR A 78 -1.31 7.47 14.79
CA THR A 78 -0.23 8.37 14.39
C THR A 78 -0.37 8.71 12.91
N ALA A 79 0.18 9.85 12.49
CA ALA A 79 0.17 10.24 11.09
C ALA A 79 0.82 9.13 10.24
N PRO A 80 0.13 8.62 9.20
CA PRO A 80 0.69 7.60 8.33
C PRO A 80 2.00 8.07 7.71
N ARG A 81 2.91 7.12 7.54
CA ARG A 81 4.20 7.28 6.88
C ARG A 81 4.33 6.16 5.86
N ASP A 82 5.41 6.21 5.09
CA ASP A 82 5.72 5.09 4.22
C ASP A 82 5.94 3.82 5.05
N ASP A 83 5.28 2.76 4.64
CA ASP A 83 5.55 1.40 5.09
C ASP A 83 5.95 0.57 3.88
N VAL A 84 7.27 0.41 3.72
CA VAL A 84 7.89 -0.46 2.72
C VAL A 84 8.45 -1.73 3.36
N GLY A 85 8.05 -2.05 4.60
CA GLY A 85 8.61 -3.19 5.32
C GLY A 85 8.43 -4.51 4.57
N LYS A 86 7.27 -4.69 3.93
CA LYS A 86 7.00 -5.87 3.08
C LYS A 86 7.82 -5.90 1.78
N LEU A 87 8.20 -4.74 1.25
CA LEU A 87 9.13 -4.68 0.12
C LEU A 87 10.51 -5.21 0.51
N LEU A 88 10.97 -4.86 1.72
CA LEU A 88 12.30 -5.17 2.21
C LEU A 88 12.40 -6.54 2.90
N ALA A 89 11.28 -7.24 3.07
CA ALA A 89 11.23 -8.52 3.79
C ALA A 89 11.96 -9.66 3.07
N GLU A 90 12.11 -9.57 1.74
CA GLU A 90 12.80 -10.57 0.93
C GLU A 90 14.01 -9.95 0.23
N ASN A 91 15.19 -10.56 0.35
CA ASN A 91 16.41 -10.10 -0.34
C ASN A 91 16.48 -10.67 -1.77
N CYS A 92 15.60 -10.22 -2.67
CA CYS A 92 15.55 -10.69 -4.06
C CYS A 92 16.34 -9.77 -5.02
N LEU A 93 16.73 -10.31 -6.18
CA LEU A 93 17.53 -9.61 -7.19
C LEU A 93 16.95 -8.26 -7.62
N PRO A 94 15.63 -8.08 -7.83
CA PRO A 94 15.07 -6.77 -8.13
C PRO A 94 15.37 -5.68 -7.09
N LEU A 95 15.46 -6.00 -5.79
CA LEU A 95 15.82 -4.99 -4.79
C LEU A 95 17.24 -4.49 -4.97
N LEU A 96 18.17 -5.33 -5.44
CA LEU A 96 19.54 -4.92 -5.75
C LEU A 96 19.58 -3.92 -6.92
N LEU A 97 18.62 -4.01 -7.85
CA LEU A 97 18.50 -3.09 -8.99
C LEU A 97 17.92 -1.73 -8.59
N MET A 98 17.25 -1.64 -7.45
CA MET A 98 16.68 -0.40 -6.90
C MET A 98 17.72 0.44 -6.12
N GLY A 99 18.96 -0.03 -6.03
CA GLY A 99 20.05 0.66 -5.35
C GLY A 99 20.04 0.46 -3.83
N THR A 100 20.70 1.38 -3.10
CA THR A 100 20.93 1.25 -1.66
C THR A 100 19.71 1.53 -0.79
N ASP A 101 18.69 2.19 -1.34
CA ASP A 101 17.42 2.48 -0.66
C ASP A 101 16.23 2.17 -1.58
N PRO A 102 15.79 0.89 -1.60
CA PRO A 102 14.66 0.47 -2.43
C PRO A 102 13.35 1.21 -2.11
N GLY A 103 13.17 1.64 -0.85
CA GLY A 103 11.99 2.39 -0.43
C GLY A 103 11.95 3.78 -1.06
N ALA A 104 13.07 4.50 -1.00
CA ALA A 104 13.20 5.80 -1.65
C ALA A 104 13.08 5.69 -3.18
N ALA A 105 13.68 4.65 -3.78
CA ALA A 105 13.58 4.40 -5.22
C ALA A 105 12.13 4.15 -5.66
N LEU A 106 11.38 3.29 -4.95
CA LEU A 106 9.96 3.05 -5.21
C LEU A 106 9.15 4.36 -5.12
N ARG A 107 9.33 5.13 -4.05
CA ARG A 107 8.63 6.41 -3.87
C ARG A 107 8.93 7.37 -5.01
N ALA A 108 10.20 7.51 -5.39
CA ALA A 108 10.62 8.42 -6.45
C ALA A 108 9.98 8.04 -7.79
N GLU A 109 9.95 6.76 -8.14
CA GLU A 109 9.35 6.29 -9.39
C GLU A 109 7.83 6.39 -9.42
N ILE A 110 7.15 6.07 -8.31
CA ILE A 110 5.71 6.31 -8.19
C ILE A 110 5.40 7.79 -8.34
N LEU A 111 6.14 8.66 -7.64
CA LEU A 111 5.94 10.10 -7.72
C LEU A 111 6.19 10.61 -9.14
N ARG A 112 7.28 10.18 -9.80
CA ARG A 112 7.60 10.51 -11.19
C ARG A 112 6.48 10.09 -12.15
N THR A 113 5.94 8.90 -11.96
CA THR A 113 4.83 8.39 -12.79
C THR A 113 3.58 9.25 -12.62
N LEU A 114 3.23 9.60 -11.38
CA LEU A 114 2.07 10.44 -11.08
C LEU A 114 2.24 11.90 -11.56
N THR A 115 3.41 12.50 -11.37
CA THR A 115 3.69 13.88 -11.80
C THR A 115 3.78 14.02 -13.30
N ALA A 116 4.18 12.95 -14.02
CA ALA A 116 4.11 12.91 -15.48
C ALA A 116 2.66 12.94 -16.00
N GLN A 117 1.68 12.51 -15.20
CA GLN A 117 0.25 12.60 -15.56
C GLN A 117 -0.35 13.95 -15.14
N ILE A 118 -0.07 14.39 -13.91
CA ILE A 118 -0.56 15.64 -13.36
C ILE A 118 0.58 16.32 -12.59
N GLU A 119 1.13 17.37 -13.19
CA GLU A 119 2.20 18.17 -12.58
C GLU A 119 1.81 18.68 -11.19
N GLY A 120 2.76 18.71 -10.26
CA GLY A 120 2.54 19.17 -8.88
C GLY A 120 1.83 18.17 -7.98
N THR A 121 1.51 16.95 -8.46
CA THR A 121 1.00 15.88 -7.62
C THR A 121 1.97 15.52 -6.50
N ARG A 122 1.43 15.31 -5.30
CA ARG A 122 2.18 14.91 -4.10
C ARG A 122 1.68 13.56 -3.59
N VAL A 123 2.58 12.80 -2.99
CA VAL A 123 2.29 11.52 -2.33
C VAL A 123 2.59 11.67 -0.84
N ASP A 124 1.57 11.57 0.00
CA ASP A 124 1.70 11.77 1.45
C ASP A 124 2.29 10.56 2.16
N TRP A 125 1.87 9.37 1.76
CA TRP A 125 2.33 8.08 2.29
C TRP A 125 2.14 6.99 1.24
N ILE A 126 2.97 5.96 1.30
CA ILE A 126 2.91 4.74 0.49
C ILE A 126 2.93 3.55 1.43
N TRP A 127 2.03 2.60 1.25
CA TRP A 127 1.93 1.39 2.04
C TRP A 127 2.02 0.17 1.15
N VAL A 128 3.06 -0.64 1.31
CA VAL A 128 3.19 -1.95 0.64
C VAL A 128 2.36 -2.95 1.44
N HIS A 129 1.12 -3.17 1.00
CA HIS A 129 0.12 -3.86 1.82
C HIS A 129 0.18 -5.38 1.71
N ASP A 130 0.90 -5.92 0.73
CA ASP A 130 1.09 -7.36 0.55
C ASP A 130 2.50 -7.71 0.06
N THR A 131 2.82 -9.00 -0.01
CA THR A 131 4.14 -9.48 -0.46
C THR A 131 4.34 -9.16 -1.95
N PRO A 132 5.42 -8.46 -2.34
CA PRO A 132 5.73 -8.24 -3.75
C PRO A 132 5.91 -9.54 -4.53
N ARG A 133 5.59 -9.52 -5.83
CA ARG A 133 5.91 -10.61 -6.76
C ARG A 133 7.14 -10.24 -7.55
N HIS A 134 7.96 -11.24 -7.87
CA HIS A 134 9.13 -11.02 -8.72
C HIS A 134 9.36 -12.20 -9.65
N GLN A 135 10.01 -11.93 -10.77
CA GLN A 135 10.45 -12.94 -11.71
C GLN A 135 11.76 -12.49 -12.35
N ILE A 136 12.65 -13.44 -12.63
CA ILE A 136 13.87 -13.21 -13.39
C ILE A 136 13.86 -14.09 -14.64
N ALA A 137 14.50 -13.61 -15.69
CA ALA A 137 14.74 -14.39 -16.90
C ALA A 137 16.17 -14.14 -17.40
N GLY A 138 16.71 -15.11 -18.12
CA GLY A 138 18.10 -15.10 -18.51
C GLY A 138 18.47 -16.24 -19.44
N LYS A 139 19.76 -16.29 -19.80
CA LYS A 139 20.31 -17.38 -20.62
C LYS A 139 21.04 -18.38 -19.71
N PRO A 140 20.73 -19.68 -19.79
CA PRO A 140 21.50 -20.69 -19.07
C PRO A 140 22.93 -20.73 -19.60
N LYS A 141 23.89 -20.97 -18.72
CA LYS A 141 25.30 -21.21 -19.01
C LYS A 141 25.61 -22.70 -18.89
N ALA A 142 26.69 -23.13 -19.54
CA ALA A 142 27.12 -24.54 -19.56
C ALA A 142 27.51 -25.08 -18.17
N ASP A 143 27.85 -24.19 -17.24
CA ASP A 143 28.18 -24.49 -15.84
C ASP A 143 26.95 -24.60 -14.92
N GLY A 144 25.74 -24.52 -15.48
CA GLY A 144 24.48 -24.60 -14.75
C GLY A 144 24.03 -23.26 -14.12
N TYR A 145 24.79 -22.18 -14.27
CA TYR A 145 24.38 -20.85 -13.82
C TYR A 145 23.47 -20.15 -14.83
N LEU A 146 22.73 -19.14 -14.37
CA LEU A 146 21.91 -18.28 -15.23
C LEU A 146 22.58 -16.92 -15.37
N THR A 147 22.76 -16.44 -16.60
CA THR A 147 23.03 -15.02 -16.84
C THR A 147 21.70 -14.30 -16.89
N VAL A 148 21.36 -13.59 -15.81
CA VAL A 148 20.13 -12.81 -15.71
C VAL A 148 20.20 -11.66 -16.72
N SER A 149 19.25 -11.62 -17.65
CA SER A 149 19.12 -10.54 -18.62
C SER A 149 17.89 -9.67 -18.35
N ARG A 150 16.93 -10.17 -17.55
CA ARG A 150 15.67 -9.50 -17.25
C ARG A 150 15.20 -9.76 -15.84
N ALA A 151 14.55 -8.77 -15.25
CA ALA A 151 13.93 -8.86 -13.95
C ALA A 151 12.60 -8.11 -13.93
N ALA A 152 11.65 -8.62 -13.17
CA ALA A 152 10.34 -8.04 -12.94
C ALA A 152 10.06 -7.96 -11.44
N LEU A 153 9.43 -6.88 -11.03
CA LEU A 153 8.94 -6.64 -9.67
C LEU A 153 7.52 -6.07 -9.75
N GLY A 154 6.59 -6.64 -9.00
CA GLY A 154 5.25 -6.13 -8.80
C GLY A 154 5.03 -5.83 -7.32
N VAL A 155 4.88 -4.56 -6.97
CA VAL A 155 4.72 -4.09 -5.59
C VAL A 155 3.26 -3.72 -5.32
N PRO A 156 2.50 -4.54 -4.57
CA PRO A 156 1.13 -4.19 -4.19
C PRO A 156 1.15 -3.03 -3.21
N PHE A 157 0.48 -1.94 -3.55
CA PHE A 157 0.54 -0.69 -2.81
C PHE A 157 -0.84 -0.11 -2.57
N ALA A 158 -0.93 0.68 -1.50
CA ALA A 158 -1.89 1.74 -1.33
C ALA A 158 -1.14 3.05 -1.05
N LEU A 159 -1.65 4.18 -1.51
CA LEU A 159 -1.02 5.48 -1.28
C LEU A 159 -2.04 6.60 -1.20
N SER A 160 -1.72 7.64 -0.43
CA SER A 160 -2.48 8.90 -0.43
C SER A 160 -1.83 9.90 -1.36
N VAL A 161 -2.63 10.46 -2.27
CA VAL A 161 -2.20 11.48 -3.22
C VAL A 161 -3.01 12.75 -3.11
N ARG A 162 -2.35 13.86 -3.44
CA ARG A 162 -2.95 15.17 -3.59
C ARG A 162 -2.45 15.82 -4.88
N ALA A 163 -3.35 15.98 -5.84
CA ALA A 163 -3.11 16.77 -7.05
C ALA A 163 -3.54 18.24 -6.82
N PRO A 164 -2.93 19.21 -7.52
CA PRO A 164 -3.32 20.62 -7.40
C PRO A 164 -4.81 20.83 -7.67
N GLY A 165 -5.49 21.57 -6.78
CA GLY A 165 -6.92 21.88 -6.91
C GLY A 165 -7.88 20.70 -6.68
N ARG A 166 -7.38 19.51 -6.32
CA ARG A 166 -8.19 18.31 -6.07
C ARG A 166 -8.17 17.94 -4.59
N ARG A 167 -9.20 17.17 -4.19
CA ARG A 167 -9.22 16.53 -2.86
C ARG A 167 -8.16 15.44 -2.79
N ARG A 168 -7.86 15.00 -1.57
CA ARG A 168 -7.01 13.83 -1.36
C ARG A 168 -7.74 12.60 -1.88
N GLU A 169 -6.99 11.71 -2.51
CA GLU A 169 -7.49 10.41 -2.96
C GLU A 169 -6.57 9.31 -2.43
N VAL A 170 -7.13 8.15 -2.09
CA VAL A 170 -6.36 6.95 -1.79
C VAL A 170 -6.40 6.04 -3.01
N LEU A 171 -5.24 5.79 -3.60
CA LEU A 171 -5.09 4.88 -4.73
C LEU A 171 -4.53 3.55 -4.24
N ALA A 172 -4.99 2.45 -4.80
CA ALA A 172 -4.45 1.12 -4.54
C ALA A 172 -4.32 0.32 -5.83
N GLY A 173 -3.38 -0.62 -5.85
CA GLY A 173 -3.09 -1.44 -7.03
C GLY A 173 -1.72 -2.08 -6.92
N THR A 174 -1.11 -2.36 -8.07
CA THR A 174 0.25 -2.92 -8.13
C THR A 174 1.16 -2.02 -8.97
N PHE A 175 2.31 -1.67 -8.43
CA PHE A 175 3.35 -0.94 -9.15
C PHE A 175 4.30 -1.95 -9.77
N THR A 176 4.31 -2.06 -11.10
CA THR A 176 5.17 -3.00 -11.81
C THR A 176 6.42 -2.29 -12.31
N TRP A 177 7.59 -2.85 -12.06
CA TRP A 177 8.89 -2.36 -12.51
C TRP A 177 9.64 -3.49 -13.21
N ILE A 178 9.97 -3.28 -14.48
CA ILE A 178 10.67 -4.23 -15.34
C ILE A 178 12.03 -3.65 -15.70
N TRP A 179 13.05 -4.50 -15.64
CA TRP A 179 14.39 -4.24 -16.17
C TRP A 179 14.73 -5.26 -17.25
N ALA A 180 15.32 -4.80 -18.35
CA ALA A 180 15.79 -5.65 -19.44
C ALA A 180 17.18 -5.25 -19.93
N GLY A 181 17.89 -6.22 -20.52
CA GLY A 181 19.29 -6.04 -20.93
C GLY A 181 20.23 -5.93 -19.74
N LEU A 182 19.94 -6.61 -18.62
CA LEU A 182 20.81 -6.65 -17.43
C LEU A 182 22.18 -7.31 -17.71
N ASP A 183 22.30 -8.01 -18.85
CA ASP A 183 23.53 -8.56 -19.39
C ASP A 183 24.29 -7.58 -20.32
N GLN A 184 23.82 -6.33 -20.44
CA GLN A 184 24.40 -5.27 -21.26
C GLN A 184 24.85 -4.08 -20.37
N PRO A 185 25.74 -3.20 -20.87
CA PRO A 185 26.19 -2.02 -20.12
C PRO A 185 25.06 -1.05 -19.76
N ASP A 186 24.06 -0.92 -20.63
CA ASP A 186 22.96 0.05 -20.51
C ASP A 186 21.60 -0.67 -20.43
N PRO A 187 21.20 -1.17 -19.24
CA PRO A 187 19.92 -1.82 -19.07
C PRO A 187 18.76 -0.84 -19.23
N SER A 188 17.72 -1.28 -19.92
CA SER A 188 16.46 -0.54 -20.05
C SER A 188 15.52 -0.86 -18.90
N GLN A 189 14.66 0.09 -18.55
CA GLN A 189 13.64 -0.10 -17.54
C GLN A 189 12.31 0.54 -17.93
N ARG A 190 11.22 -0.04 -17.43
CA ARG A 190 9.87 0.50 -17.60
C ARG A 190 9.03 0.20 -16.38
N VAL A 191 8.11 1.11 -16.09
CA VAL A 191 7.19 1.02 -14.96
C VAL A 191 5.74 1.15 -15.40
N TRP A 192 4.84 0.53 -14.63
CA TRP A 192 3.39 0.62 -14.78
C TRP A 192 2.75 0.85 -13.41
N LEU A 193 1.74 1.72 -13.38
CA LEU A 193 0.91 1.97 -12.21
C LEU A 193 -0.45 1.29 -12.42
N ASP A 194 -0.55 0.01 -12.08
CA ASP A 194 -1.72 -0.82 -12.36
C ASP A 194 -2.77 -0.66 -11.25
N LEU A 195 -3.56 0.42 -11.34
CA LEU A 195 -4.60 0.73 -10.35
C LEU A 195 -5.68 -0.36 -10.30
N GLY A 196 -6.07 -0.76 -9.08
CA GLY A 196 -7.06 -1.78 -8.83
C GLY A 196 -6.62 -3.22 -9.13
N MET A 197 -5.41 -3.43 -9.63
CA MET A 197 -4.91 -4.76 -9.99
C MET A 197 -4.11 -5.40 -8.85
N SER A 198 -4.26 -6.70 -8.68
CA SER A 198 -3.55 -7.49 -7.67
C SER A 198 -2.11 -7.81 -8.09
N ALA A 199 -1.28 -8.20 -7.12
CA ALA A 199 0.10 -8.62 -7.39
C ALA A 199 0.16 -9.90 -8.23
N ASP A 200 -0.80 -10.81 -8.07
CA ASP A 200 -0.91 -12.02 -8.89
C ASP A 200 -1.24 -11.69 -10.34
N TRP A 201 -2.19 -10.76 -10.58
CA TRP A 201 -2.47 -10.28 -11.93
C TRP A 201 -1.22 -9.66 -12.58
N ALA A 202 -0.47 -8.85 -11.81
CA ALA A 202 0.74 -8.22 -12.31
C ALA A 202 1.82 -9.27 -12.65
N GLN A 203 1.93 -10.32 -11.84
CA GLN A 203 2.82 -11.44 -12.10
C GLN A 203 2.48 -12.17 -13.40
N ASP A 204 1.20 -12.36 -13.70
CA ASP A 204 0.76 -12.93 -14.98
C ASP A 204 1.17 -12.06 -16.17
N GLN A 205 1.36 -10.75 -15.97
CA GLN A 205 1.84 -9.82 -17.02
C GLN A 205 3.36 -9.82 -17.17
N PHE A 206 4.13 -10.34 -16.21
CA PHE A 206 5.60 -10.26 -16.25
C PHE A 206 6.21 -10.84 -17.53
N PRO A 207 5.79 -12.03 -18.03
CA PRO A 207 6.38 -12.57 -19.26
C PRO A 207 6.25 -11.59 -20.42
N SER A 208 5.05 -11.10 -20.72
CA SER A 208 4.79 -10.16 -21.82
C SER A 208 5.55 -8.84 -21.62
N ARG A 209 5.43 -8.22 -20.43
CA ARG A 209 6.08 -6.93 -20.15
C ARG A 209 7.60 -7.01 -20.18
N MET A 210 8.18 -8.12 -19.75
CA MET A 210 9.61 -8.35 -19.89
C MET A 210 10.06 -8.34 -21.36
N PHE A 211 9.24 -8.78 -22.33
CA PHE A 211 9.54 -8.71 -23.76
C PHE A 211 9.24 -7.35 -24.42
N GLU A 212 8.43 -6.50 -23.78
CA GLU A 212 8.15 -5.14 -24.24
C GLU A 212 9.24 -4.12 -23.89
N VAL A 213 10.15 -4.46 -22.98
CA VAL A 213 11.33 -3.66 -22.57
C VAL A 213 12.58 -4.20 -23.22
#